data_AF-A0A2D6XAG6-F1
#
_entry.id   AF-A0A2D6XAG6-F1
#
_cell.length_a   1.000
_cell.length_b   1.000
_cell.length_c   1.000
_cell.angle_alpha   90.00
_cell.angle_beta   90.00
_cell.angle_gamma   90.00
#
_symmetry.space_group_name_H-M   'P 1'
#
loop_
_entity.id
_entity.type
_entity.pdbx_description
1 polymer ?
#
loop_
_entity_poly.entity_id
_entity_poly.type
_entity_poly.pdbx_seq_one_letter_code
_entity_poly.pdbx_strand_id
1 'polypeptide(L)'
;MTDGMGAPRPAERLSLLVFFPRGVGEEEVATGLKAVRAAAKNSQLHLVDSLSWYDSRFAACGDWDSWALEAVTGRSYRDRQPYFQGFVILAKGRVGRGTAKVVSLALDVHKPVFWLKGPDLRKVKGMEQEAGEWQLVPEEGSP
;
A
#
# COMPACT_ATOMS: atom_id res chain seq x y z
N MET A 1 28.79 12.29 -34.48
CA MET A 1 28.11 11.46 -33.46
C MET A 1 27.74 12.40 -32.33
N THR A 2 26.53 12.94 -32.35
CA THR A 2 26.04 13.82 -31.29
C THR A 2 25.49 12.95 -30.17
N ASP A 3 26.15 13.01 -29.03
CA ASP A 3 25.63 12.55 -27.74
C ASP A 3 24.18 13.03 -27.57
N GLY A 4 23.26 12.08 -27.69
CA GLY A 4 21.89 12.28 -27.27
C GLY A 4 21.89 12.40 -25.76
N MET A 5 22.04 13.62 -25.25
CA MET A 5 21.64 13.98 -23.89
C MET A 5 20.19 13.56 -23.72
N GLY A 6 20.00 12.34 -23.21
CA GLY A 6 18.69 11.83 -22.85
C GLY A 6 18.06 12.81 -21.89
N ALA A 7 16.88 13.32 -22.26
CA ALA A 7 16.08 14.17 -21.40
C ALA A 7 16.08 13.58 -19.98
N PRO A 8 16.22 14.41 -18.92
CA PRO A 8 16.15 13.92 -17.55
C PRO A 8 14.88 13.09 -17.41
N ARG A 9 15.06 11.80 -17.12
CA ARG A 9 13.96 10.84 -17.01
C ARG A 9 12.97 11.39 -15.99
N PRO A 10 11.65 11.39 -16.27
CA PRO A 10 10.67 11.86 -15.30
C PRO A 10 10.91 11.10 -14.01
N ALA A 11 11.18 11.84 -12.93
CA ALA A 11 11.51 11.24 -11.65
C ALA A 11 10.48 10.16 -11.29
N GLU A 12 11.02 9.04 -10.82
CA GLU A 12 10.33 7.77 -10.72
C GLU A 12 9.05 7.94 -9.92
N ARG A 13 7.90 7.62 -10.53
CA ARG A 13 6.61 7.70 -9.85
C ARG A 13 6.56 6.63 -8.76
N LEU A 14 6.87 7.02 -7.52
CA LEU A 14 6.70 6.18 -6.34
C LEU A 14 5.27 5.64 -6.29
N SER A 15 5.06 4.34 -6.34
CA SER A 15 3.74 3.71 -6.32
C SER A 15 3.39 3.20 -4.92
N LEU A 16 2.23 3.61 -4.40
CA LEU A 16 1.67 3.10 -3.14
C LEU A 16 0.45 2.23 -3.44
N LEU A 17 0.39 1.04 -2.85
CA LEU A 17 -0.80 0.19 -2.92
C LEU A 17 -1.75 0.53 -1.77
N VAL A 18 -3.00 0.85 -2.11
CA VAL A 18 -4.03 1.29 -1.18
C VAL A 18 -5.01 0.15 -0.92
N PHE A 19 -5.04 -0.34 0.32
CA PHE A 19 -5.89 -1.43 0.77
C PHE A 19 -7.26 -0.96 1.26
N PHE A 20 -8.29 -1.65 0.79
CA PHE A 20 -9.69 -1.46 1.20
C PHE A 20 -10.22 -2.74 1.86
N PRO A 21 -10.05 -2.89 3.19
CA PRO A 21 -10.68 -3.95 3.97
C PRO A 21 -12.20 -3.99 3.75
N ARG A 22 -12.79 -5.18 3.88
CA ARG A 22 -14.25 -5.33 3.86
C ARG A 22 -14.91 -4.44 4.91
N GLY A 23 -15.99 -3.75 4.52
CA GLY A 23 -16.77 -2.89 5.41
C GLY A 23 -16.40 -1.40 5.36
N VAL A 24 -15.41 -1.01 4.55
CA VAL A 24 -15.16 0.40 4.21
C VAL A 24 -16.12 0.83 3.10
N GLY A 25 -16.87 1.91 3.32
CA GLY A 25 -17.85 2.42 2.35
C GLY A 25 -17.20 3.19 1.19
N GLU A 26 -17.89 3.31 0.06
CA GLU A 26 -17.38 4.05 -1.12
C GLU A 26 -17.00 5.50 -0.80
N GLU A 27 -17.77 6.17 0.05
CA GLU A 27 -17.50 7.55 0.49
C GLU A 27 -16.18 7.65 1.28
N GLU A 28 -15.87 6.64 2.09
CA GLU A 28 -14.64 6.58 2.88
C GLU A 28 -13.44 6.25 2.00
N VAL A 29 -13.63 5.38 1.00
CA VAL A 29 -12.63 5.13 -0.04
C VAL A 29 -12.30 6.43 -0.79
N ALA A 30 -13.32 7.15 -1.25
CA ALA A 30 -13.15 8.41 -1.97
C ALA A 30 -12.48 9.48 -1.10
N THR A 31 -12.93 9.64 0.15
CA THR A 31 -12.36 10.58 1.12
C THR A 31 -10.92 10.23 1.44
N GLY A 32 -10.63 8.95 1.66
CA GLY A 32 -9.30 8.49 1.99
C GLY A 32 -8.32 8.64 0.83
N LEU A 33 -8.72 8.26 -0.38
CA LEU A 33 -7.94 8.51 -1.60
C LEU A 33 -7.70 10.00 -1.80
N LYS A 34 -8.69 10.86 -1.54
CA LYS A 34 -8.52 12.32 -1.60
C LYS A 34 -7.50 12.81 -0.56
N ALA A 35 -7.54 12.30 0.67
CA ALA A 35 -6.58 12.65 1.73
C ALA A 35 -5.15 12.20 1.37
N VAL A 36 -4.97 10.96 0.92
CA VAL A 36 -3.66 10.45 0.47
C VAL A 36 -3.16 11.26 -0.73
N ARG A 37 -4.02 11.58 -1.71
CA ARG A 37 -3.66 12.45 -2.84
C ARG A 37 -3.31 13.87 -2.40
N ALA A 38 -3.99 14.42 -1.39
CA ALA A 38 -3.69 15.74 -0.84
C ALA A 38 -2.35 15.75 -0.09
N ALA A 39 -2.05 14.72 0.70
CA ALA A 39 -0.74 14.54 1.33
C ALA A 39 0.36 14.34 0.28
N ALA A 40 0.03 13.68 -0.83
CA ALA A 40 0.92 13.44 -1.95
C ALA A 40 0.99 14.58 -2.98
N LYS A 41 0.32 15.73 -2.75
CA LYS A 41 0.07 16.74 -3.81
C LYS A 41 1.34 17.39 -4.39
N ASN A 42 2.47 17.26 -3.70
CA ASN A 42 3.80 17.71 -4.14
C ASN A 42 4.79 16.57 -4.41
N SER A 43 4.36 15.32 -4.30
CA SER A 43 5.17 14.15 -4.54
C SER A 43 4.67 13.44 -5.80
N GLN A 44 5.57 12.85 -6.58
CA GLN A 44 5.22 12.11 -7.79
C GLN A 44 4.61 10.73 -7.45
N LEU A 45 3.83 10.64 -6.38
CA LEU A 45 3.26 9.39 -5.90
C LEU A 45 2.09 8.96 -6.79
N HIS A 46 2.16 7.73 -7.28
CA HIS A 46 1.10 7.04 -7.99
C HIS A 46 0.35 6.12 -7.02
N LEU A 47 -0.95 6.31 -6.87
CA LEU A 47 -1.76 5.47 -5.99
C LEU A 47 -2.43 4.36 -6.80
N VAL A 48 -2.25 3.12 -6.36
CA VAL A 48 -2.87 1.95 -6.97
C VAL A 48 -3.91 1.38 -6.01
N ASP A 49 -5.11 1.18 -6.53
CA ASP A 49 -6.23 0.60 -5.80
C ASP A 49 -6.05 -0.92 -5.69
N SER A 50 -6.06 -1.45 -4.46
CA SER A 50 -5.94 -2.89 -4.21
C SER A 50 -7.04 -3.75 -4.83
N LEU A 51 -8.27 -3.27 -5.00
CA LEU A 51 -9.35 -4.02 -5.65
C LEU A 51 -9.02 -4.25 -7.13
N SER A 52 -8.62 -3.19 -7.83
CA SER A 52 -8.22 -3.26 -9.24
C SER A 52 -7.00 -4.16 -9.47
N TRP A 53 -6.08 -4.17 -8.51
CA TRP A 53 -4.88 -5.00 -8.56
C TRP A 53 -5.14 -6.45 -8.12
N TYR A 54 -6.01 -6.64 -7.14
CA TYR A 54 -6.39 -7.94 -6.60
C TYR A 54 -7.05 -8.79 -7.68
N ASP A 55 -8.08 -8.28 -8.36
CA ASP A 55 -8.83 -9.08 -9.35
C ASP A 55 -7.94 -9.57 -10.51
N SER A 56 -6.94 -8.78 -10.90
CA SER A 56 -6.03 -9.13 -12.01
C SER A 56 -4.85 -10.03 -11.59
N ARG A 57 -4.44 -10.03 -10.32
CA ARG A 57 -3.23 -10.73 -9.86
C ARG A 57 -3.47 -11.85 -8.87
N PHE A 58 -4.49 -11.74 -8.01
CA PHE A 58 -4.82 -12.78 -7.05
C PHE A 58 -5.20 -14.09 -7.75
N ALA A 59 -5.98 -14.01 -8.84
CA ALA A 59 -6.33 -15.18 -9.64
C ALA A 59 -5.10 -15.91 -10.21
N ALA A 60 -4.01 -15.19 -10.48
CA ALA A 60 -2.75 -15.78 -10.94
C ALA A 60 -1.92 -16.37 -9.79
N CYS A 61 -2.00 -15.79 -8.58
CA CYS A 61 -1.29 -16.26 -7.39
C CYS A 61 -1.93 -17.50 -6.74
N GLY A 62 -3.24 -17.68 -6.88
CA GLY A 62 -3.98 -18.87 -6.40
C GLY A 62 -4.22 -18.92 -4.89
N ASP A 63 -3.43 -18.21 -4.09
CA ASP A 63 -3.58 -18.12 -2.63
C ASP A 63 -3.13 -16.76 -2.04
N TRP A 64 -3.47 -16.53 -0.77
CA TRP A 64 -3.17 -15.29 -0.05
C TRP A 64 -1.69 -15.10 0.30
N ASP A 65 -0.92 -16.18 0.50
CA ASP A 65 0.50 -16.10 0.84
C ASP A 65 1.31 -15.68 -0.38
N SER A 66 1.08 -16.36 -1.50
CA SER A 66 1.64 -16.06 -2.81
C SER A 66 1.28 -14.64 -3.25
N TRP A 67 0.03 -14.22 -3.04
CA TRP A 67 -0.38 -12.84 -3.37
C TRP A 67 0.27 -11.79 -2.47
N ALA A 68 0.34 -12.02 -1.16
CA ALA A 68 0.99 -11.09 -0.24
C ALA A 68 2.49 -10.96 -0.57
N LEU A 69 3.15 -12.09 -0.86
CA LEU A 69 4.54 -12.12 -1.29
C LEU A 69 4.73 -11.33 -2.59
N GLU A 70 3.89 -11.54 -3.60
CA GLU A 70 3.96 -10.81 -4.87
C GLU A 70 3.69 -9.31 -4.68
N ALA A 71 2.69 -8.93 -3.88
CA ALA A 71 2.38 -7.52 -3.62
C ALA A 71 3.54 -6.82 -2.88
N VAL A 72 4.20 -7.51 -1.94
CA VAL A 72 5.30 -6.94 -1.15
C VAL A 72 6.64 -7.01 -1.85
N THR A 73 6.96 -8.08 -2.54
CA THR A 73 8.31 -8.34 -3.08
C THR A 73 8.38 -8.38 -4.60
N GLY A 74 7.23 -8.53 -5.26
CA GLY A 74 7.13 -8.65 -6.72
C GLY A 74 7.72 -7.46 -7.43
N ARG A 75 8.32 -7.73 -8.60
CA ARG A 75 9.06 -6.77 -9.39
C ARG A 75 8.44 -6.58 -10.76
N SER A 76 8.40 -5.34 -11.23
CA SER A 76 7.98 -5.03 -12.59
C SER A 76 8.94 -5.66 -13.60
N TYR A 77 8.37 -6.33 -14.61
CA TYR A 77 9.15 -6.97 -15.67
C TYR A 77 9.91 -5.96 -16.53
N ARG A 78 9.45 -4.70 -16.56
CA ARG A 78 9.99 -3.63 -17.39
C ARG A 78 11.27 -3.03 -16.80
N ASP A 79 11.24 -2.74 -15.51
CA ASP A 79 12.29 -1.97 -14.81
C ASP A 79 12.97 -2.76 -13.69
N ARG A 80 12.50 -4.00 -13.41
CA ARG A 80 13.01 -4.89 -12.36
C ARG A 80 12.94 -4.31 -10.95
N GLN A 81 12.21 -3.21 -10.74
CA GLN A 81 12.00 -2.61 -9.43
C GLN A 81 10.76 -3.18 -8.75
N PRO A 82 10.67 -3.15 -7.41
CA PRO A 82 9.46 -3.54 -6.71
C PRO A 82 8.24 -2.74 -7.21
N TYR A 83 7.10 -3.40 -7.40
CA TYR A 83 5.88 -2.75 -7.91
C TYR A 83 5.43 -1.58 -7.04
N PHE A 84 5.52 -1.74 -5.71
CA PHE A 84 5.07 -0.75 -4.73
C PHE A 84 6.20 -0.41 -3.76
N GLN A 85 6.38 0.87 -3.49
CA GLN A 85 7.37 1.36 -2.52
C GLN A 85 6.79 1.44 -1.10
N GLY A 86 5.46 1.35 -0.96
CA GLY A 86 4.79 1.36 0.34
C GLY A 86 3.31 1.04 0.24
N PHE A 87 2.66 1.00 1.40
CA PHE A 87 1.28 0.56 1.55
C PHE A 87 0.47 1.56 2.36
N VAL A 88 -0.79 1.76 1.99
CA VAL A 88 -1.75 2.54 2.77
C VAL A 88 -2.95 1.67 3.07
N ILE A 89 -3.34 1.56 4.33
CA ILE A 89 -4.47 0.75 4.78
C ILE A 89 -5.60 1.68 5.23
N LEU A 90 -6.75 1.62 4.58
CA LEU A 90 -7.95 2.35 5.01
C LEU A 90 -8.77 1.45 5.91
N ALA A 91 -8.58 1.52 7.22
CA ALA A 91 -9.30 0.66 8.17
C ALA A 91 -9.94 1.49 9.28
N LYS A 92 -11.16 1.13 9.70
CA LYS A 92 -11.78 1.69 10.92
C LYS A 92 -11.18 1.14 12.21
N GLY A 93 -10.42 0.04 12.12
CA GLY A 93 -9.69 -0.53 13.25
C GLY A 93 -9.14 -1.92 12.91
N ARG A 94 -10.04 -2.85 12.57
CA ARG A 94 -9.68 -4.25 12.31
C ARG A 94 -9.47 -4.51 10.82
N VAL A 95 -8.53 -5.41 10.52
CA VAL A 95 -8.25 -5.88 9.16
C VAL A 95 -8.38 -7.39 9.07
N GLY A 96 -8.74 -7.87 7.88
CA GLY A 96 -8.82 -9.31 7.62
C GLY A 96 -7.43 -9.97 7.53
N ARG A 97 -7.40 -11.29 7.64
CA ARG A 97 -6.16 -12.10 7.59
C ARG A 97 -5.28 -11.80 6.37
N GLY A 98 -5.87 -11.59 5.19
CA GLY A 98 -5.13 -11.28 3.96
C GLY A 98 -4.38 -9.94 4.05
N THR A 99 -5.07 -8.88 4.50
CA THR A 99 -4.45 -7.57 4.73
C THR A 99 -3.39 -7.65 5.84
N ALA A 100 -3.67 -8.37 6.93
CA ALA A 100 -2.70 -8.54 8.02
C ALA A 100 -1.41 -9.21 7.56
N LYS A 101 -1.49 -10.22 6.67
CA LYS A 101 -0.33 -10.85 6.05
C LYS A 101 0.50 -9.87 5.22
N VAL A 102 -0.15 -9.05 4.38
CA VAL A 102 0.57 -8.03 3.60
C VAL A 102 1.28 -7.03 4.50
N VAL A 103 0.59 -6.53 5.53
CA VAL A 103 1.18 -5.57 6.46
C VAL A 103 2.38 -6.18 7.19
N SER A 104 2.23 -7.39 7.73
CA SER A 104 3.31 -8.07 8.45
C SER A 104 4.53 -8.25 7.55
N LEU A 105 4.33 -8.79 6.34
CA LEU A 105 5.42 -9.01 5.40
C LEU A 105 6.06 -7.69 4.93
N ALA A 106 5.27 -6.64 4.71
CA ALA A 106 5.79 -5.33 4.34
C ALA A 106 6.68 -4.75 5.44
N LEU A 107 6.28 -4.86 6.72
CA LEU A 107 7.07 -4.42 7.86
C LEU A 107 8.37 -5.24 8.00
N ASP A 108 8.29 -6.55 7.80
CA ASP A 108 9.45 -7.45 7.86
C ASP A 108 10.52 -7.10 6.82
N VAL A 109 10.12 -6.64 5.63
CA VAL A 109 11.04 -6.17 4.58
C VAL A 109 11.29 -4.66 4.62
N HIS A 110 10.95 -4.01 5.74
CA HIS A 110 11.16 -2.58 5.99
C HIS A 110 10.49 -1.64 4.97
N LYS A 111 9.36 -2.05 4.38
CA LYS A 111 8.54 -1.17 3.55
C LYS A 111 7.63 -0.31 4.43
N PRO A 112 7.48 0.99 4.10
CA PRO A 112 6.59 1.87 4.83
C PRO A 112 5.13 1.44 4.66
N VAL A 113 4.44 1.31 5.79
CA VAL A 113 3.01 1.05 5.87
C VAL A 113 2.35 2.20 6.63
N PHE A 114 1.26 2.72 6.08
CA PHE A 114 0.48 3.79 6.68
C PHE A 114 -0.95 3.34 6.93
N TRP A 115 -1.53 3.79 8.02
CA TRP A 115 -2.92 3.61 8.40
C TRP A 115 -3.64 4.95 8.28
N LEU A 116 -4.64 4.99 7.41
CA LEU A 116 -5.52 6.15 7.30
C LEU A 116 -6.76 5.95 8.17
N LYS A 117 -6.87 6.73 9.24
CA LYS A 117 -8.00 6.71 10.19
C LYS A 117 -8.76 8.04 10.11
N GLY A 118 -9.79 8.08 9.28
CA GLY A 118 -10.45 9.34 8.94
C GLY A 118 -9.52 10.22 8.10
N PRO A 119 -9.22 11.47 8.49
CA PRO A 119 -8.25 12.32 7.80
C PRO A 119 -6.79 12.04 8.20
N ASP A 120 -6.55 11.33 9.31
CA ASP A 120 -5.22 11.18 9.90
C ASP A 120 -4.45 10.01 9.27
N LEU A 121 -3.21 10.26 8.83
CA LEU A 121 -2.35 9.26 8.20
C LEU A 121 -1.19 8.87 9.12
N ARG A 122 -1.32 7.75 9.82
CA ARG A 122 -0.34 7.30 10.81
C ARG A 122 0.59 6.25 10.24
N LYS A 123 1.88 6.31 10.53
CA LYS A 123 2.80 5.21 10.20
C LYS A 123 2.51 4.01 11.09
N VAL A 124 2.53 2.82 10.51
CA VAL A 124 2.29 1.56 11.23
C VAL A 124 3.65 0.96 11.62
N LYS A 125 3.78 0.56 12.89
CA LYS A 125 5.00 -0.11 13.41
C LYS A 125 4.81 -1.61 13.60
N GLY A 126 3.57 -2.08 13.64
CA GLY A 126 3.28 -3.47 13.98
C GLY A 126 1.83 -3.86 13.76
N MET A 127 1.57 -5.13 14.03
CA MET A 127 0.27 -5.77 13.99
C MET A 127 0.08 -6.58 15.27
N GLU A 128 -1.11 -6.50 15.85
CA GLU A 128 -1.49 -7.30 17.02
C GLU A 128 -2.74 -8.13 16.69
N GLN A 129 -2.81 -9.34 17.26
CA GLN A 129 -3.98 -10.20 17.16
C GLN A 129 -4.71 -10.22 18.50
N GLU A 130 -5.97 -9.80 18.50
CA GLU A 130 -6.83 -9.77 19.68
C GLU A 130 -8.16 -10.46 19.34
N ALA A 131 -8.56 -11.45 20.15
CA ALA A 131 -9.80 -12.21 19.97
C ALA A 131 -10.00 -12.82 18.55
N GLY A 132 -8.91 -13.18 17.88
CA GLY A 132 -8.94 -13.73 16.51
C GLY A 132 -8.98 -12.67 15.39
N GLU A 133 -8.98 -11.39 15.74
CA GLU A 133 -8.99 -10.27 14.81
C GLU A 133 -7.66 -9.52 14.83
N TRP A 134 -7.30 -8.89 13.72
CA TRP A 134 -6.02 -8.23 13.54
C TRP A 134 -6.17 -6.71 13.60
N GLN A 135 -5.30 -6.05 14.38
CA GLN A 135 -5.30 -4.62 14.60
C GLN A 135 -3.95 -4.01 14.22
N LEU A 136 -4.00 -2.83 13.59
CA LEU A 136 -2.82 -2.05 13.22
C LEU A 136 -2.29 -1.31 14.44
N VAL A 137 -1.00 -1.41 14.70
CA VAL A 137 -0.34 -0.68 15.78
C VAL A 137 0.40 0.53 15.19
N PRO A 138 -0.05 1.77 15.47
CA PRO A 138 0.61 2.96 14.96
C PRO A 138 1.94 3.23 15.68
N GLU A 139 2.87 3.89 15.00
CA GLU A 139 4.06 4.48 15.59
C GLU A 139 3.63 5.66 16.49
N GLU A 140 4.09 5.68 17.75
CA GLU A 140 3.72 6.76 18.68
C GLU A 140 4.29 8.09 18.19
N GLY A 141 3.48 9.16 18.23
CA GLY A 141 3.92 10.49 17.84
C GLY A 141 3.99 10.74 16.32
N SER A 142 3.53 9.83 15.47
CA SER A 142 3.31 10.15 14.05
C SER A 142 2.04 11.02 13.89
N PRO A 143 2.12 12.20 13.23
CA PRO A 143 0.98 13.06 12.99
C PRO A 143 -0.10 12.39 12.12
#